data_AF-A0A1I8CY04-F1
#
_entry.id   AF-A0A1I8CY04-F1
#
_cell.length_a   1.000
_cell.length_b   1.000
_cell.length_c   1.000
_cell.angle_alpha   90.00
_cell.angle_beta   90.00
_cell.angle_gamma   90.00
#
_symmetry.space_group_name_H-M   'P 1'
#
loop_
_entity.id
_entity.type
_entity.pdbx_description
1 polymer ?
#
loop_
_entity_poly.entity_id
_entity_poly.type
_entity_poly.pdbx_seq_one_letter_code
_entity_poly.pdbx_strand_id
1 'polypeptide(L)'
;MGGFTASLAATNISYPIALIPILSGTCASVTYSKGILSDAVGWDVLKKELESKEFQENIRGIKNQHWLDELDEYVKKYPEEDKTREFLRIMMREFTFLGNYPQLKDPSLATVIIAESDSYVLQDETPPFAKVWPGSEMVVIPGLFIGKADIKI
;
A
#
# COMPACT_ATOMS: atom_id res chain seq x y z
N MET A 1 0.58 0.05 10.93
CA MET A 1 -0.90 -0.01 10.73
C MET A 1 -1.64 1.19 11.32
N GLY A 2 -1.39 1.60 12.57
CA GLY A 2 -2.16 2.69 13.21
C GLY A 2 -2.17 4.04 12.48
N GLY A 3 -1.01 4.49 11.98
CA GLY A 3 -0.93 5.76 11.24
C GLY A 3 -1.78 5.77 9.96
N PHE A 4 -1.78 4.67 9.20
CA PHE A 4 -2.60 4.55 7.98
C PHE A 4 -4.10 4.57 8.29
N THR A 5 -4.53 3.84 9.33
CA THR A 5 -5.95 3.84 9.75
C THR A 5 -6.40 5.24 10.19
N ALA A 6 -5.55 5.98 10.92
CA ALA A 6 -5.84 7.36 11.30
C ALA A 6 -5.96 8.26 10.07
N SER A 7 -5.06 8.09 9.08
CA SER A 7 -5.13 8.79 7.80
C SER A 7 -6.44 8.52 7.06
N LEU A 8 -6.86 7.25 6.98
CA LEU A 8 -8.12 6.85 6.35
C LEU A 8 -9.35 7.39 7.08
N ALA A 9 -9.32 7.43 8.41
CA ALA A 9 -10.41 8.06 9.18
C ALA A 9 -10.51 9.56 8.87
N ALA A 10 -9.36 10.24 8.79
CA ALA A 10 -9.31 11.68 8.52
C ALA A 10 -9.83 12.06 7.12
N THR A 11 -9.69 11.20 6.11
CA THR A 11 -10.26 11.47 4.77
C THR A 11 -11.78 11.56 4.74
N ASN A 12 -12.46 11.07 5.78
CA ASN A 12 -13.92 11.09 5.90
C ASN A 12 -14.44 12.26 6.75
N ILE A 13 -13.55 13.11 7.27
CA ILE A 13 -13.91 14.27 8.09
C ILE A 13 -14.14 15.50 7.21
N SER A 14 -15.30 16.14 7.35
CA SER A 14 -15.74 17.27 6.50
C SER A 14 -15.18 18.64 6.90
N TYR A 15 -14.46 18.71 8.00
CA TYR A 15 -13.83 19.93 8.53
C TYR A 15 -12.30 19.74 8.70
N PRO A 16 -11.52 20.83 8.71
CA PRO A 16 -10.06 20.74 8.90
C PRO A 16 -9.69 20.08 10.23
N ILE A 17 -8.78 19.11 10.20
CA ILE A 17 -8.29 18.39 11.38
C ILE A 17 -6.77 18.25 11.32
N ALA A 18 -6.11 18.44 12.46
CA ALA A 18 -4.69 18.14 12.59
C ALA A 18 -4.48 16.62 12.66
N LEU A 19 -3.55 16.11 11.85
CA LEU A 19 -3.26 14.69 11.74
C LEU A 19 -1.75 14.46 11.80
N ILE A 20 -1.31 13.55 12.66
CA ILE A 20 0.11 13.17 12.77
C ILE A 20 0.20 11.65 12.60
N PRO A 21 0.25 11.13 11.35
CA PRO A 21 0.46 9.71 11.13
C PRO A 21 1.94 9.39 11.33
N ILE A 22 2.22 8.46 12.25
CA ILE A 22 3.58 8.06 12.66
C ILE A 22 3.90 6.69 12.07
N LEU A 23 5.09 6.56 11.47
CA LEU A 23 5.59 5.33 10.83
C LEU A 23 4.56 4.73 9.87
N SER A 24 4.05 5.58 8.97
CA SER A 24 3.00 5.23 8.03
C SER A 24 3.44 5.49 6.60
N GLY A 25 3.09 4.55 5.72
CA GLY A 25 3.12 4.76 4.28
C GLY A 25 1.77 5.24 3.74
N THR A 26 1.74 5.53 2.44
CA THR A 26 0.52 5.86 1.68
C THR A 26 -0.11 4.63 1.03
N CYS A 27 0.61 3.49 0.99
CA CYS A 27 0.15 2.23 0.41
C CYS A 27 0.86 1.06 1.09
N ALA A 28 0.16 -0.05 1.31
CA ALA A 28 0.73 -1.26 1.90
C ALA A 28 1.10 -2.32 0.86
N SER A 29 0.87 -2.04 -0.44
CA SER A 29 1.02 -3.03 -1.51
C SER A 29 2.41 -3.67 -1.53
N VAL A 30 3.47 -2.88 -1.44
CA VAL A 30 4.84 -3.39 -1.54
C VAL A 30 5.24 -4.11 -0.26
N THR A 31 4.87 -3.59 0.91
CA THR A 31 5.19 -4.21 2.21
C THR A 31 4.72 -5.66 2.29
N TYR A 32 3.52 -5.96 1.80
CA TYR A 32 2.96 -7.32 1.80
C TYR A 32 3.36 -8.18 0.61
N SER A 33 3.65 -7.59 -0.56
CA SER A 33 3.99 -8.36 -1.77
C SER A 33 5.47 -8.68 -1.94
N LYS A 34 6.34 -7.73 -1.57
CA LYS A 34 7.80 -7.79 -1.75
C LYS A 34 8.60 -7.39 -0.50
N GLY A 35 7.97 -6.75 0.48
CA GLY A 35 8.63 -6.25 1.71
C GLY A 35 8.65 -7.26 2.86
N ILE A 36 9.00 -6.80 4.07
CA ILE A 36 9.23 -7.68 5.23
C ILE A 36 8.01 -8.53 5.63
N LEU A 37 6.78 -8.10 5.29
CA LEU A 37 5.57 -8.83 5.62
C LEU A 37 5.24 -9.92 4.60
N SER A 38 5.90 -9.94 3.44
CA SER A 38 5.74 -10.99 2.43
C SER A 38 5.99 -12.38 3.01
N ASP A 39 6.97 -12.52 3.90
CA ASP A 39 7.35 -13.83 4.45
C ASP A 39 6.27 -14.42 5.36
N ALA A 40 5.37 -13.58 5.87
CA ALA A 40 4.22 -14.00 6.68
C ALA A 40 2.97 -14.31 5.84
N VAL A 41 2.99 -14.04 4.53
CA VAL A 41 1.85 -14.31 3.64
C VAL A 41 1.80 -15.79 3.27
N GLY A 42 0.60 -16.39 3.38
CA GLY A 42 0.35 -17.77 2.96
C GLY A 42 0.28 -17.92 1.44
N TRP A 43 1.42 -17.78 0.75
CA TRP A 43 1.50 -17.78 -0.71
C TRP A 43 0.89 -19.02 -1.37
N ASP A 44 1.08 -20.20 -0.79
CA ASP A 44 0.51 -21.45 -1.30
C ASP A 44 -1.03 -21.45 -1.28
N VAL A 45 -1.64 -20.77 -0.29
CA VAL A 45 -3.10 -20.65 -0.18
C VAL A 45 -3.60 -19.68 -1.24
N LEU A 46 -2.99 -18.48 -1.32
CA LEU A 46 -3.38 -17.47 -2.30
C LEU A 46 -3.22 -17.96 -3.74
N LYS A 47 -2.18 -18.76 -4.01
CA LYS A 47 -1.97 -19.36 -5.33
C LYS A 47 -3.10 -20.31 -5.70
N LYS A 48 -3.48 -21.21 -4.78
CA LYS A 48 -4.60 -22.14 -4.99
C LYS A 48 -5.92 -21.41 -5.20
N GLU A 49 -6.16 -20.33 -4.46
CA GLU A 49 -7.34 -19.49 -4.64
C GLU A 49 -7.34 -18.81 -6.00
N LEU A 50 -6.22 -18.21 -6.42
CA LEU A 50 -6.11 -17.55 -7.73
C LEU A 50 -6.25 -18.52 -8.91
N GLU A 51 -5.84 -19.78 -8.75
CA GLU A 51 -6.03 -20.84 -9.74
C GLU A 51 -7.48 -21.37 -9.80
N SER A 52 -8.29 -21.11 -8.76
CA SER A 52 -9.69 -21.54 -8.72
C SER A 52 -10.55 -20.77 -9.72
N LYS A 53 -11.31 -21.50 -10.55
CA LYS A 53 -12.28 -20.91 -11.48
C LYS A 53 -13.36 -20.11 -10.76
N GLU A 54 -13.86 -20.64 -9.64
CA GLU A 54 -14.89 -19.97 -8.84
C GLU A 54 -14.41 -18.60 -8.33
N PHE A 55 -13.19 -18.55 -7.77
CA PHE A 55 -12.59 -17.30 -7.33
C PHE A 55 -12.43 -16.31 -8.48
N GLN A 56 -11.89 -16.79 -9.60
CA GLN A 56 -11.70 -16.00 -10.81
C GLN A 56 -13.00 -15.46 -11.42
N GLU A 57 -14.08 -16.24 -11.41
CA GLU A 57 -15.41 -15.81 -11.84
C GLU A 57 -15.99 -14.78 -10.86
N ASN A 58 -15.83 -14.98 -9.55
CA ASN A 58 -16.25 -14.03 -8.53
C ASN A 58 -15.55 -12.67 -8.69
N ILE A 59 -14.23 -12.65 -8.93
CA ILE A 59 -13.49 -11.41 -9.16
C ILE A 59 -13.97 -10.72 -10.45
N ARG A 60 -14.17 -11.45 -11.56
CA ARG A 60 -14.72 -10.88 -12.80
C ARG A 60 -16.16 -10.38 -12.65
N GLY A 61 -16.92 -10.93 -11.70
CA GLY A 61 -18.27 -10.50 -11.37
C GLY A 61 -18.34 -9.13 -10.67
N ILE A 62 -17.23 -8.62 -10.14
CA ILE A 62 -17.19 -7.32 -9.47
C ILE A 62 -17.25 -6.21 -10.53
N LYS A 63 -18.32 -5.41 -10.49
CA LYS A 63 -18.55 -4.36 -11.49
C LYS A 63 -17.47 -3.29 -11.45
N ASN A 64 -17.08 -2.81 -12.64
CA ASN A 64 -16.09 -1.75 -12.86
C ASN A 64 -14.68 -2.11 -12.33
N GLN A 65 -14.36 -3.39 -12.22
CA GLN A 65 -13.03 -3.84 -11.80
C GLN A 65 -12.37 -4.65 -12.91
N HIS A 66 -11.08 -4.39 -13.10
CA HIS A 66 -10.25 -4.98 -14.16
C HIS A 66 -8.99 -5.65 -13.59
N TRP A 67 -9.01 -6.06 -12.32
CA TRP A 67 -7.81 -6.54 -11.61
C TRP A 67 -7.17 -7.77 -12.25
N LEU A 68 -7.97 -8.70 -12.78
CA LEU A 68 -7.45 -9.87 -13.48
C LEU A 68 -6.93 -9.52 -14.88
N ASP A 69 -7.54 -8.55 -15.55
CA ASP A 69 -7.06 -8.07 -16.85
C ASP A 69 -5.71 -7.35 -16.69
N GLU A 70 -5.59 -6.48 -15.67
CA GLU A 70 -4.32 -5.84 -15.29
C GLU A 70 -3.24 -6.87 -14.97
N LEU A 71 -3.59 -7.91 -14.22
CA LEU A 71 -2.66 -8.99 -13.90
C LEU A 71 -2.17 -9.72 -15.15
N ASP A 72 -3.07 -10.04 -16.08
CA ASP A 72 -2.73 -10.73 -17.32
C ASP A 72 -1.84 -9.85 -18.21
N GLU A 73 -2.09 -8.54 -18.28
CA GLU A 73 -1.21 -7.58 -18.96
C GLU A 73 0.18 -7.48 -18.31
N TYR A 74 0.25 -7.46 -16.97
CA TYR A 74 1.50 -7.42 -16.23
C TYR A 74 2.34 -8.67 -16.49
N VAL A 75 1.77 -9.86 -16.33
CA VAL A 75 2.47 -11.15 -16.54
C VAL A 75 2.89 -11.32 -18.00
N LYS A 76 2.13 -10.78 -18.96
CA LYS A 76 2.55 -10.75 -20.36
C LYS A 76 3.82 -9.93 -20.57
N LYS A 77 3.98 -8.84 -19.82
CA LYS A 77 5.15 -7.96 -19.89
C LYS A 77 6.34 -8.50 -19.09
N TYR A 78 6.08 -9.18 -17.98
CA TYR A 78 7.06 -9.72 -17.04
C TYR A 78 6.75 -11.21 -16.74
N PRO A 79 7.02 -12.12 -17.69
CA PRO A 79 6.63 -13.53 -17.58
C PRO A 79 7.33 -14.32 -16.48
N GLU A 80 8.46 -13.81 -15.98
CA GLU A 80 9.24 -14.37 -14.88
C GLU A 80 8.70 -14.02 -13.49
N GLU A 81 7.84 -13.00 -13.39
CA GLU A 81 7.29 -12.53 -12.11
C GLU A 81 6.20 -13.47 -11.58
N ASP A 82 6.11 -13.57 -10.25
CA ASP A 82 5.10 -14.41 -9.59
C ASP A 82 3.71 -13.77 -9.69
N LYS A 83 2.84 -14.39 -10.49
CA LYS A 83 1.44 -13.97 -10.69
C LYS A 83 0.66 -13.81 -9.37
N THR A 84 0.91 -14.65 -8.37
CA THR A 84 0.22 -14.60 -7.07
C THR A 84 0.65 -13.38 -6.28
N ARG A 85 1.96 -13.09 -6.26
CA ARG A 85 2.51 -11.90 -5.59
C ARG A 85 2.01 -10.62 -6.24
N GLU A 86 2.00 -10.60 -7.57
CA GLU A 86 1.50 -9.46 -8.33
C GLU A 86 0.00 -9.25 -8.09
N PHE A 87 -0.80 -10.32 -8.07
CA PHE A 87 -2.22 -10.19 -7.79
C PHE A 87 -2.47 -9.65 -6.38
N LEU A 88 -1.73 -10.13 -5.36
CA LEU A 88 -1.81 -9.54 -4.02
C LEU A 88 -1.41 -8.05 -4.03
N ARG A 89 -0.38 -7.68 -4.80
CA ARG A 89 0.03 -6.27 -4.95
C ARG A 89 -1.09 -5.41 -5.53
N ILE A 90 -1.79 -5.88 -6.56
CA ILE A 90 -2.95 -5.21 -7.17
C ILE A 90 -4.05 -5.03 -6.11
N MET A 91 -4.42 -6.10 -5.42
CA MET A 91 -5.47 -6.08 -4.39
C MET A 91 -5.10 -5.12 -3.25
N MET A 92 -3.87 -5.20 -2.75
CA MET A 92 -3.42 -4.32 -1.68
C MET A 92 -3.36 -2.86 -2.14
N ARG A 93 -2.93 -2.58 -3.38
CA ARG A 93 -2.92 -1.22 -3.92
C ARG A 93 -4.35 -0.66 -3.96
N GLU A 94 -5.31 -1.45 -4.42
CA GLU A 94 -6.71 -1.02 -4.52
C GLU A 94 -7.29 -0.56 -3.17
N PHE A 95 -7.07 -1.35 -2.11
CA PHE A 95 -7.69 -1.09 -0.80
C PHE A 95 -6.83 -0.32 0.18
N THR A 96 -5.54 -0.14 -0.11
CA THR A 96 -4.62 0.52 0.83
C THR A 96 -3.90 1.71 0.22
N PHE A 97 -4.09 2.01 -1.06
CA PHE A 97 -3.57 3.26 -1.59
C PHE A 97 -4.44 4.44 -1.13
N LEU A 98 -3.85 5.30 -0.30
CA LEU A 98 -4.54 6.45 0.28
C LEU A 98 -5.08 7.42 -0.79
N GLY A 99 -4.47 7.44 -1.99
CA GLY A 99 -4.94 8.25 -3.12
C GLY A 99 -6.27 7.79 -3.73
N ASN A 100 -6.78 6.60 -3.38
CA ASN A 100 -8.11 6.15 -3.76
C ASN A 100 -9.23 6.75 -2.89
N TYR A 101 -8.87 7.49 -1.83
CA TYR A 101 -9.80 8.11 -0.89
C TYR A 101 -9.81 9.63 -1.03
N PRO A 102 -10.85 10.31 -0.52
CA PRO A 102 -10.88 11.78 -0.52
C PRO A 102 -9.63 12.38 0.13
N GLN A 103 -9.20 13.53 -0.36
CA GLN A 103 -8.12 14.27 0.29
C GLN A 103 -8.63 14.93 1.58
N LEU A 104 -7.70 15.19 2.51
CA LEU A 104 -8.01 16.02 3.67
C LEU A 104 -8.55 17.39 3.24
N LYS A 105 -9.44 17.95 4.05
CA LYS A 105 -9.99 19.28 3.77
C LYS A 105 -8.90 20.36 3.73
N ASP A 106 -7.90 20.22 4.59
CA ASP A 106 -6.67 21.03 4.58
C ASP A 106 -5.46 20.12 4.83
N PRO A 107 -4.77 19.67 3.77
CA PRO A 107 -3.60 18.81 3.90
C PRO A 107 -2.42 19.44 4.64
N SER A 108 -2.35 20.78 4.77
CA SER A 108 -1.27 21.47 5.48
C SER A 108 -1.28 21.23 6.99
N LEU A 109 -2.40 20.69 7.51
CA LEU A 109 -2.54 20.27 8.90
C LEU A 109 -2.04 18.84 9.16
N ALA A 110 -1.53 18.15 8.14
CA ALA A 110 -0.94 16.83 8.27
C ALA A 110 0.59 16.91 8.36
N THR A 111 1.15 16.39 9.45
CA THR A 111 2.60 16.22 9.63
C THR A 111 2.91 14.73 9.76
N VAL A 112 3.47 14.14 8.72
CA VAL A 112 3.81 12.71 8.66
C VAL A 112 5.19 12.48 9.25
N ILE A 113 5.27 11.63 10.28
CA ILE A 113 6.53 11.28 10.92
C ILE A 113 6.97 9.91 10.41
N ILE A 114 8.15 9.85 9.80
CA ILE A 114 8.74 8.62 9.26
C ILE A 114 10.12 8.35 9.89
N ALA A 115 10.52 7.10 9.90
CA ALA A 115 11.88 6.70 10.24
C ALA A 115 12.81 6.98 9.06
N GLU A 116 14.11 7.15 9.35
CA GLU A 116 15.15 7.23 8.31
C GLU A 116 15.22 5.93 7.50
N SER A 117 14.97 4.79 8.15
CA SER A 117 14.83 3.51 7.48
C SER A 117 13.76 2.65 8.17
N ASP A 118 12.80 2.17 7.37
CA ASP A 118 11.64 1.42 7.85
C ASP A 118 11.38 0.21 6.93
N SER A 119 11.60 -1.01 7.44
CA SER A 119 11.33 -2.24 6.68
C SER A 119 9.84 -2.47 6.39
N TYR A 120 8.94 -1.78 7.10
CA TYR A 120 7.49 -1.86 6.91
C TYR A 120 6.94 -0.77 6.01
N VAL A 121 7.67 0.35 5.83
CA VAL A 121 7.25 1.49 5.01
C VAL A 121 8.29 1.75 3.91
N LEU A 122 8.07 1.14 2.75
CA LEU A 122 8.95 1.22 1.59
C LEU A 122 8.64 2.49 0.77
N GLN A 123 9.33 3.58 1.10
CA GLN A 123 9.04 4.92 0.58
C GLN A 123 9.30 5.07 -0.92
N ASP A 124 10.35 4.43 -1.45
CA ASP A 124 10.71 4.55 -2.88
C ASP A 124 9.73 3.81 -3.81
N GLU A 125 8.95 2.89 -3.26
CA GLU A 125 8.05 2.02 -4.00
C GLU A 125 6.58 2.47 -3.90
N THR A 126 6.31 3.56 -3.17
CA THR A 126 4.95 4.09 -2.97
C THR A 126 4.93 5.61 -3.16
N PRO A 127 3.82 6.20 -3.66
CA PRO A 127 3.73 7.65 -3.79
C PRO A 127 3.97 8.36 -2.45
N PRO A 128 4.82 9.41 -2.39
CA PRO A 128 5.03 10.14 -1.15
C PRO A 128 3.75 10.86 -0.72
N PHE A 129 3.60 11.15 0.57
CA PHE A 129 2.43 11.88 1.09
C PHE A 129 2.21 13.21 0.38
N ALA A 130 3.25 13.98 0.06
CA ALA A 130 3.12 15.23 -0.68
C ALA A 130 2.44 15.08 -2.06
N LYS A 131 2.48 13.89 -2.68
CA LYS A 131 1.75 13.60 -3.92
C LYS A 131 0.28 13.26 -3.67
N VAL A 132 -0.02 12.56 -2.58
CA VAL A 132 -1.40 12.17 -2.20
C VAL A 132 -2.15 13.34 -1.56
N TRP A 133 -1.47 14.11 -0.74
CA TRP A 133 -1.92 15.23 0.09
C TRP A 133 -1.00 16.44 -0.11
N PRO A 134 -1.18 17.21 -1.19
CA PRO A 134 -0.35 18.37 -1.49
C PRO A 134 -0.37 19.40 -0.36
N GLY A 135 0.81 19.72 0.19
CA GLY A 135 0.96 20.65 1.31
C GLY A 135 1.18 19.98 2.67
N SER A 136 1.05 18.65 2.78
CA SER A 136 1.42 17.93 4.00
C SER A 136 2.92 18.00 4.26
N GLU A 137 3.30 18.13 5.53
CA GLU A 137 4.70 18.07 5.95
C GLU A 137 5.14 16.62 6.16
N MET A 138 6.39 16.32 5.83
CA MET A 138 7.03 15.05 6.14
C MET A 138 8.28 15.29 6.96
N VAL A 139 8.35 14.66 8.13
CA VAL A 139 9.45 14.75 9.08
C VAL A 139 10.12 13.39 9.20
N VAL A 140 11.40 13.32 8.84
CA VAL A 140 12.24 12.14 9.04
C VAL A 140 12.89 12.23 10.41
N ILE A 141 12.82 11.17 11.22
CA ILE A 141 13.57 11.07 12.47
C ILE A 141 14.95 10.48 12.18
N PRO A 142 16.04 11.27 12.28
CA PRO A 142 17.39 10.77 12.00
C PRO A 142 17.80 9.69 13.00
N GLY A 143 18.45 8.64 12.51
CA GLY A 143 18.91 7.49 13.29
C GLY A 143 17.80 6.55 13.77
N LEU A 144 16.53 6.80 13.42
CA LEU A 144 15.45 5.86 13.72
C LEU A 144 15.41 4.77 12.64
N PHE A 145 15.55 3.52 13.09
CA PHE A 145 15.47 2.32 12.26
C PHE A 145 14.32 1.45 12.78
N ILE A 146 13.39 1.07 11.91
CA ILE A 146 12.26 0.21 12.24
C ILE A 146 12.37 -1.08 11.42
N GLY A 147 12.47 -2.22 12.09
CA GLY A 147 12.69 -3.52 11.46
C GLY A 147 14.17 -3.94 11.44
N LYS A 148 14.55 -4.79 10.48
CA LYS A 148 15.95 -5.25 10.35
C LYS A 148 16.71 -4.29 9.42
N ALA A 149 17.89 -3.84 9.87
CA ALA A 149 18.76 -2.91 9.15
C ALA A 149 19.37 -3.48 7.84
N ASP A 150 19.15 -4.75 7.50
CA ASP A 150 19.92 -5.48 6.49
C ASP A 150 19.03 -6.24 5.49
N ILE A 151 18.18 -5.53 4.75
CA ILE A 151 17.64 -6.08 3.49
C ILE A 151 18.11 -5.18 2.36
N LYS A 152 19.24 -5.55 1.75
CA LYS A 152 19.54 -5.15 0.38
C LYS A 152 18.61 -5.96 -0.52
N ILE A 153 17.66 -5.28 -1.15
CA ILE A 153 16.90 -5.81 -2.29
C ILE A 153 17.87 -5.92 -3.47
#